data_AF-A0A5C8P786-F1
#
_entry.id   AF-A0A5C8P786-F1
#
_cell.length_a   1.000
_cell.length_b   1.000
_cell.length_c   1.000
_cell.angle_alpha   90.00
_cell.angle_beta   90.00
_cell.angle_gamma   90.00
#
_symmetry.space_group_name_H-M   'P 1'
#
loop_
_entity.id
_entity.type
_entity.pdbx_description
1 polymer ?
#
loop_
_entity_poly.entity_id
_entity_poly.type
_entity_poly.pdbx_seq_one_letter_code
_entity_poly.pdbx_strand_id
1 'polypeptide(L)'
;GIGDRLKADYGARTTQVFGEAGYAIALERVAFEPFAGLAWVNYRSDRIDESGGAAALAGRRQAFDMGFSTLGLRAAATVTAPSDTTTVTLRGTLGWRHAFGDVTPEQRLAFRAGGSPFTVVGVPIARDSLIVEAGIDIDVTRYARFGIAYSGQLAGSAQDHAIRGSLSLRF
;
A
#
# COMPACT_ATOMS: atom_id res chain seq x y z
N GLY A 1 25.03 32.42 3.95
CA GLY A 1 24.03 31.37 3.69
C GLY A 1 22.67 32.01 3.74
N ILE A 2 21.83 31.77 2.73
CA ILE A 2 20.45 32.27 2.71
C ILE A 2 19.64 31.40 3.67
N GLY A 3 19.25 31.98 4.80
CA GLY A 3 18.41 31.35 5.82
C GLY A 3 16.94 31.47 5.45
N ASP A 4 16.55 30.94 4.30
CA ASP A 4 15.16 30.96 3.84
C ASP A 4 14.45 29.67 4.28
N ARG A 5 13.28 29.81 4.91
CA ARG A 5 12.40 28.69 5.24
C ARG A 5 11.21 28.71 4.29
N LEU A 6 11.34 27.95 3.20
CA LEU A 6 10.30 27.83 2.20
C LEU A 6 9.11 27.01 2.75
N LYS A 7 7.89 27.46 2.44
CA LYS A 7 6.65 26.79 2.82
C LYS A 7 5.69 26.78 1.65
N ALA A 8 5.03 25.64 1.44
CA ALA A 8 3.91 25.47 0.52
C ALA A 8 2.80 24.66 1.21
N ASP A 9 1.57 24.95 0.84
CA ASP A 9 0.37 24.16 1.13
C ASP A 9 -0.25 23.78 -0.23
N TYR A 10 -0.58 22.50 -0.42
CA TYR A 10 -1.21 22.03 -1.65
C TYR A 10 -2.04 20.77 -1.38
N GLY A 11 -3.13 20.63 -2.12
CA GLY A 11 -3.98 19.45 -2.08
C GLY A 11 -3.45 18.32 -2.97
N ALA A 12 -3.67 17.08 -2.55
CA ALA A 12 -3.49 15.90 -3.38
C ALA A 12 -4.69 14.95 -3.24
N ARG A 13 -5.03 14.25 -4.32
CA ARG A 13 -6.11 13.28 -4.38
C ARG A 13 -5.61 12.00 -5.04
N THR A 14 -5.93 10.87 -4.42
CA THR A 14 -5.70 9.54 -4.97
C THR A 14 -7.03 8.88 -5.27
N THR A 15 -7.18 8.31 -6.46
CA THR A 15 -8.33 7.48 -6.86
C THR A 15 -7.80 6.09 -7.19
N GLN A 16 -8.46 5.04 -6.70
CA GLN A 16 -8.04 3.67 -6.93
C GLN A 16 -9.23 2.80 -7.37
N VAL A 17 -8.99 1.94 -8.35
CA VAL A 17 -9.90 0.88 -8.79
C VAL A 17 -9.14 -0.43 -8.73
N PHE A 18 -9.75 -1.49 -8.22
CA PHE A 18 -9.11 -2.80 -8.11
C PHE A 18 -10.10 -3.93 -8.38
N GLY A 19 -9.55 -5.07 -8.80
CA GLY A 19 -10.27 -6.32 -8.96
C GLY A 19 -9.35 -7.50 -8.67
N GLU A 20 -9.92 -8.56 -8.09
CA GLU A 20 -9.19 -9.78 -7.74
C GLU A 20 -10.04 -11.01 -8.08
N ALA A 21 -9.37 -12.07 -8.53
CA ALA A 21 -9.94 -13.40 -8.71
C ALA A 21 -9.08 -14.42 -7.97
N GLY A 22 -9.71 -15.34 -7.24
CA GLY A 22 -9.04 -16.41 -6.52
C GLY A 22 -9.81 -17.72 -6.61
N TYR A 23 -9.11 -18.83 -6.40
CA TYR A 23 -9.70 -20.17 -6.40
C TYR A 23 -9.33 -20.93 -5.13
N ALA A 24 -10.28 -21.06 -4.21
CA ALA A 24 -10.05 -21.72 -2.94
C ALA A 24 -10.14 -23.25 -3.06
N ILE A 25 -9.14 -23.92 -2.50
CA ILE A 25 -9.02 -25.37 -2.41
C ILE A 25 -9.00 -25.74 -0.93
N ALA A 26 -10.06 -26.38 -0.45
CA ALA A 26 -10.17 -26.83 0.94
C ALA A 26 -9.70 -28.27 1.10
N LEU A 27 -8.85 -28.51 2.10
CA LEU A 27 -8.26 -29.78 2.51
C LEU A 27 -8.46 -29.93 4.02
N GLU A 28 -9.64 -30.43 4.42
CA GLU A 28 -10.06 -30.57 5.81
C GLU A 28 -9.95 -29.27 6.63
N ARG A 29 -8.89 -29.13 7.43
CA ARG A 29 -8.63 -27.99 8.32
C ARG A 29 -7.79 -26.90 7.67
N VAL A 30 -7.31 -27.12 6.45
CA VAL A 30 -6.43 -26.20 5.73
C VAL A 30 -7.10 -25.79 4.41
N ALA A 31 -6.97 -24.53 4.03
CA ALA A 31 -7.39 -24.03 2.73
C ALA A 31 -6.23 -23.28 2.06
N PHE A 32 -6.10 -23.46 0.76
CA PHE A 32 -5.17 -22.71 -0.08
C PHE A 32 -5.94 -21.99 -1.17
N GLU A 33 -5.57 -20.75 -1.46
CA GLU A 33 -6.23 -19.92 -2.47
C GLU A 33 -5.17 -19.18 -3.29
N PRO A 34 -4.76 -19.72 -4.44
CA PRO A 34 -4.09 -18.91 -5.46
C PRO A 34 -5.02 -17.78 -5.91
N PHE A 35 -4.45 -16.59 -6.07
CA PHE A 35 -5.18 -15.42 -6.53
C PHE A 35 -4.35 -14.56 -7.49
N ALA A 36 -5.07 -13.83 -8.32
CA ALA A 36 -4.54 -12.81 -9.21
C ALA A 36 -5.38 -11.53 -9.08
N GLY A 37 -4.70 -10.39 -8.97
CA GLY A 37 -5.34 -9.09 -8.82
C GLY A 37 -4.74 -8.05 -9.74
N LEU A 38 -5.56 -7.07 -10.11
CA LEU A 38 -5.17 -5.87 -10.83
C LEU A 38 -5.69 -4.65 -10.08
N ALA A 39 -4.87 -3.62 -10.01
CA ALA A 39 -5.26 -2.32 -9.48
C ALA A 39 -4.75 -1.19 -10.37
N TRP A 40 -5.54 -0.15 -10.51
CA TRP A 40 -5.16 1.11 -11.13
C TRP A 40 -5.30 2.24 -10.12
N VAL A 41 -4.28 3.07 -10.03
CA VAL A 41 -4.18 4.20 -9.10
C VAL A 41 -3.87 5.46 -9.90
N ASN A 42 -4.77 6.44 -9.80
CA ASN A 42 -4.55 7.79 -10.31
C ASN A 42 -4.25 8.72 -9.13
N TYR A 43 -3.05 9.28 -9.11
CA TYR A 43 -2.67 10.34 -8.18
C TYR A 43 -2.72 11.68 -8.89
N ARG A 44 -3.31 12.70 -8.26
CA ARG A 44 -3.27 14.09 -8.73
C ARG A 44 -2.92 15.03 -7.60
N SER A 45 -1.96 15.92 -7.84
CA SER A 45 -1.64 17.01 -6.92
C SER A 45 -1.98 18.35 -7.55
N ASP A 46 -2.46 19.29 -6.75
CA ASP A 46 -2.63 20.67 -7.18
C ASP A 46 -1.28 21.35 -7.41
N ARG A 47 -1.32 22.59 -7.90
CA ARG A 47 -0.12 23.39 -8.10
C ARG A 47 0.62 23.58 -6.77
N ILE A 48 1.95 23.54 -6.82
CA ILE A 48 2.80 23.90 -5.69
C ILE A 48 3.20 25.36 -5.87
N ASP A 49 3.06 26.16 -4.82
CA ASP A 49 3.51 27.54 -4.79
C ASP A 49 4.21 27.80 -3.46
N GLU A 50 5.55 27.77 -3.47
CA GLU A 50 6.34 28.06 -2.29
C GLU A 50 6.43 29.56 -2.03
N SER A 51 6.54 29.90 -0.76
CA SER A 51 6.71 31.26 -0.27
C SER A 51 7.83 31.30 0.78
N GLY A 52 8.38 32.48 1.05
CA GLY A 52 9.34 32.68 2.14
C GLY A 52 10.81 32.77 1.73
N GLY A 53 11.11 33.07 0.45
CA GLY A 53 12.49 33.26 0.01
C GLY A 53 12.66 33.50 -1.49
N ALA A 54 13.87 33.94 -1.89
CA ALA A 54 14.22 34.16 -3.30
C ALA A 54 14.34 32.84 -4.09
N ALA A 55 14.54 31.73 -3.38
CA ALA A 55 14.60 30.38 -3.93
C ALA A 55 13.23 29.67 -4.00
N ALA A 56 12.13 30.38 -3.71
CA ALA A 56 10.79 29.79 -3.74
C ALA A 56 10.46 29.18 -5.12
N LEU A 57 9.95 27.95 -5.13
CA LEU A 57 9.58 27.21 -6.33
C LEU A 57 8.08 27.28 -6.63
N ALA A 58 7.74 27.24 -7.92
CA ALA A 58 6.40 27.00 -8.40
C ALA A 58 6.37 25.71 -9.23
N GLY A 59 5.43 24.83 -8.91
CA GLY A 59 5.15 23.59 -9.61
C GLY A 59 3.76 23.60 -10.23
N ARG A 60 3.62 23.03 -11.43
CA ARG A 60 2.30 22.85 -12.05
C ARG A 60 1.58 21.67 -11.42
N ARG A 61 0.25 21.61 -11.61
CA ARG A 61 -0.57 20.44 -11.30
C ARG A 61 0.02 19.19 -11.96
N GLN A 62 0.00 18.07 -11.26
CA GLN A 62 0.54 16.79 -11.71
C GLN A 62 -0.51 15.70 -11.65
N ALA A 63 -0.35 14.70 -12.51
CA ALA A 63 -1.08 13.46 -12.48
C ALA A 63 -0.13 12.30 -12.75
N PHE A 64 -0.30 11.20 -12.04
CA PHE A 64 0.41 9.94 -12.27
C PHE A 64 -0.60 8.81 -12.37
N ASP A 65 -0.45 7.98 -13.40
CA ASP A 65 -1.25 6.79 -13.63
C ASP A 65 -0.40 5.54 -13.42
N MET A 66 -0.69 4.82 -12.33
CA MET A 66 0.04 3.63 -11.92
C MET A 66 -0.86 2.41 -11.99
N GLY A 67 -0.35 1.33 -12.56
CA GLY A 67 -0.97 0.02 -12.53
C GLY A 67 -0.21 -0.94 -11.63
N PHE A 68 -0.93 -1.84 -10.98
CA PHE A 68 -0.36 -2.94 -10.21
C PHE A 68 -1.01 -4.25 -10.66
N SER A 69 -0.18 -5.26 -10.86
CA SER A 69 -0.61 -6.66 -10.98
C SER A 69 -0.06 -7.43 -9.81
N THR A 70 -0.86 -8.32 -9.22
CA THR A 70 -0.46 -9.14 -8.08
C THR A 70 -0.81 -10.58 -8.37
N LEU A 71 0.15 -11.47 -8.18
CA LEU A 71 -0.06 -12.91 -8.18
C LEU A 71 0.34 -13.42 -6.81
N GLY A 72 -0.49 -14.25 -6.20
CA GLY A 72 -0.19 -14.74 -4.87
C GLY A 72 -0.91 -16.02 -4.49
N LEU A 73 -0.57 -16.49 -3.30
CA LEU A 73 -1.14 -17.65 -2.65
C LEU A 73 -1.50 -17.27 -1.23
N ARG A 74 -2.75 -17.50 -0.85
CA ARG A 74 -3.20 -17.45 0.53
C ARG A 74 -3.31 -18.85 1.09
N ALA A 75 -3.03 -19.00 2.37
CA ALA A 75 -3.26 -20.22 3.12
C ALA A 75 -3.95 -19.86 4.43
N ALA A 76 -4.89 -20.71 4.85
CA ALA A 76 -5.52 -20.61 6.15
C ALA A 76 -5.62 -21.99 6.79
N ALA A 77 -5.43 -22.08 8.10
CA ALA A 77 -5.59 -23.32 8.86
C ALA A 77 -6.39 -23.06 10.14
N THR A 78 -7.43 -23.85 10.37
CA THR A 78 -8.32 -23.68 11.52
C THR A 78 -8.21 -24.86 12.48
N VAL A 79 -7.94 -24.56 13.74
CA VAL A 79 -7.83 -25.51 14.84
C VAL A 79 -8.86 -25.16 15.91
N THR A 80 -9.70 -26.13 16.27
CA THR A 80 -10.68 -26.00 17.35
C THR A 80 -10.15 -26.71 18.58
N ALA A 81 -10.13 -26.04 19.72
CA ALA A 81 -9.73 -26.64 20.98
C ALA A 81 -10.73 -27.74 21.40
N PRO A 82 -10.31 -28.78 22.16
CA PRO A 82 -11.19 -29.87 22.61
C PRO A 82 -12.41 -29.41 23.43
N SER A 83 -12.38 -28.20 23.98
CA SER A 83 -13.49 -27.60 24.72
C SER A 83 -14.57 -26.96 23.84
N ASP A 84 -14.41 -26.95 22.50
CA ASP A 84 -15.31 -26.38 21.49
C ASP A 84 -15.64 -24.87 21.63
N THR A 85 -15.08 -24.20 22.65
CA THR A 85 -15.32 -22.79 22.95
C THR A 85 -14.36 -21.83 22.26
N THR A 86 -13.22 -22.35 21.76
CA THR A 86 -12.15 -21.51 21.21
C THR A 86 -11.68 -22.09 19.89
N THR A 87 -11.84 -21.30 18.84
CA THR A 87 -11.33 -21.61 17.50
C THR A 87 -10.18 -20.66 17.17
N VAL A 88 -9.06 -21.23 16.74
CA VAL A 88 -7.88 -20.48 16.31
C VAL A 88 -7.71 -20.67 14.81
N THR A 89 -7.59 -19.57 14.08
CA THR A 89 -7.29 -19.58 12.64
C THR A 89 -5.94 -18.93 12.41
N LEU A 90 -5.03 -19.69 11.81
CA LEU A 90 -3.76 -19.20 11.29
C LEU A 90 -3.95 -18.83 9.81
N ARG A 91 -3.41 -17.69 9.39
CA ARG A 91 -3.48 -17.24 8.00
C ARG A 91 -2.13 -16.74 7.51
N GLY A 92 -1.83 -16.99 6.26
CA GLY A 92 -0.60 -16.56 5.60
C GLY A 92 -0.86 -16.17 4.15
N THR A 93 -0.12 -15.19 3.65
CA THR A 93 -0.14 -14.80 2.25
C THR A 93 1.28 -14.59 1.75
N LEU A 94 1.57 -15.12 0.57
CA LEU A 94 2.75 -14.77 -0.21
C LEU A 94 2.30 -14.27 -1.57
N GLY A 95 2.85 -13.14 -2.02
CA GLY A 95 2.50 -12.58 -3.32
C GLY A 95 3.66 -11.86 -3.96
N TRP A 96 3.65 -11.81 -5.29
CA TRP A 96 4.50 -10.94 -6.08
C TRP A 96 3.64 -9.86 -6.70
N ARG A 97 4.03 -8.60 -6.50
CA ARG A 97 3.36 -7.44 -7.08
C ARG A 97 4.29 -6.75 -8.07
N HIS A 98 3.78 -6.58 -9.28
CA HIS A 98 4.44 -5.84 -10.35
C HIS A 98 3.74 -4.50 -10.62
N ALA A 99 4.47 -3.39 -10.53
CA ALA A 99 4.02 -2.03 -10.80
C ALA A 99 4.43 -1.59 -12.22
N PHE A 100 3.50 -0.97 -12.94
CA PHE A 100 3.67 -0.50 -14.31
C PHE A 100 2.98 0.86 -14.52
N GLY A 101 3.24 1.50 -15.67
CA GLY A 101 2.83 2.90 -15.91
C GLY A 101 3.84 3.89 -15.33
N ASP A 102 3.34 4.97 -14.73
CA ASP A 102 4.14 6.10 -14.23
C ASP A 102 4.81 5.79 -12.88
N VAL A 103 5.68 4.78 -12.85
CA VAL A 103 6.41 4.32 -11.65
C VAL A 103 7.59 5.23 -11.29
N THR A 104 7.90 6.24 -12.10
CA THR A 104 8.96 7.22 -11.83
C THR A 104 8.31 8.60 -11.73
N PRO A 105 8.04 9.10 -10.52
CA PRO A 105 7.35 10.37 -10.36
C PRO A 105 8.29 11.53 -10.77
N GLU A 106 7.92 12.27 -11.82
CA GLU A 106 8.68 13.43 -12.29
C GLU A 106 7.89 14.72 -12.14
N GLN A 107 8.46 15.72 -11.46
CA GLN A 107 7.86 17.03 -11.24
C GLN A 107 8.63 18.15 -11.92
N ARG A 108 7.95 18.92 -12.77
CA ARG A 108 8.52 20.13 -13.39
C ARG A 108 8.28 21.36 -12.51
N LEU A 109 9.38 21.98 -12.09
CA LEU A 109 9.43 23.15 -11.21
C LEU A 109 10.11 24.32 -11.91
N ALA A 110 9.88 25.53 -11.41
CA ALA A 110 10.63 26.73 -11.76
C ALA A 110 10.78 27.64 -10.54
N PHE A 111 11.85 28.44 -10.50
CA PHE A 111 11.96 29.50 -9.49
C PHE A 111 10.90 30.57 -9.73
N ARG A 112 10.19 30.98 -8.68
CA ARG A 112 9.18 32.04 -8.74
C ARG A 112 9.78 33.40 -9.13
N ALA A 113 11.02 33.64 -8.73
CA ALA A 113 11.76 34.85 -9.12
C ALA A 113 12.14 34.89 -10.62
N GLY A 114 11.81 33.84 -11.38
CA GLY A 114 12.14 33.69 -12.79
C GLY A 114 13.31 32.72 -13.02
N GLY A 115 13.42 32.22 -14.25
CA GLY A 115 14.42 31.23 -14.66
C GLY A 115 13.85 30.12 -15.52
N SER A 116 14.74 29.30 -16.08
CA SER A 116 14.33 28.14 -16.87
C SER A 116 13.71 27.05 -15.97
N PRO A 117 12.59 26.43 -16.38
CA PRO A 117 12.02 25.32 -15.64
C PRO A 117 12.97 24.11 -15.65
N PHE A 118 12.95 23.33 -14.57
CA PHE A 118 13.73 22.11 -14.40
C PHE A 118 12.85 20.96 -13.90
N THR A 119 13.29 19.73 -14.10
CA THR A 119 12.55 18.53 -13.66
C THR A 119 13.26 17.92 -12.45
N VAL A 120 12.49 17.65 -11.39
CA VAL A 120 12.91 16.87 -10.23
C VAL A 120 12.30 15.48 -10.35
N VAL A 121 13.15 14.47 -10.24
CA VAL A 121 12.74 13.06 -10.21
C VAL A 121 12.62 12.64 -8.75
N GLY A 122 11.45 12.17 -8.36
CA GLY A 122 11.20 11.61 -7.04
C GLY A 122 11.73 10.18 -6.91
N VAL A 123 11.55 9.57 -5.74
CA VAL A 123 11.94 8.18 -5.52
C VAL A 123 11.09 7.27 -6.42
N PRO A 124 11.69 6.47 -7.31
CA PRO A 124 10.94 5.54 -8.15
C PRO A 124 10.20 4.51 -7.30
N ILE A 125 8.95 4.24 -7.69
CA ILE A 125 8.18 3.12 -7.17
C ILE A 125 8.83 1.84 -7.67
N ALA A 126 9.11 0.92 -6.75
CA ALA A 126 9.70 -0.35 -7.13
C ALA A 126 8.76 -1.12 -8.07
N ARG A 127 9.29 -1.52 -9.22
CA ARG A 127 8.56 -2.29 -10.22
C ARG A 127 8.15 -3.65 -9.68
N ASP A 128 8.98 -4.29 -8.88
CA ASP A 128 8.71 -5.62 -8.34
C ASP A 128 8.82 -5.61 -6.82
N SER A 129 7.82 -6.19 -6.16
CA SER A 129 7.76 -6.30 -4.71
C SER A 129 7.25 -7.66 -4.28
N LEU A 130 7.89 -8.24 -3.26
CA LEU A 130 7.38 -9.40 -2.53
C LEU A 130 6.41 -8.91 -1.45
N ILE A 131 5.24 -9.51 -1.38
CA ILE A 131 4.22 -9.31 -0.35
C ILE A 131 4.22 -10.53 0.55
N VAL A 132 4.31 -10.30 1.86
CA VAL A 132 4.25 -11.34 2.88
C VAL A 132 3.25 -10.92 3.95
N GLU A 133 2.33 -11.79 4.30
CA GLU A 133 1.43 -11.60 5.43
C GLU A 133 1.39 -12.87 6.28
N ALA A 134 1.35 -12.69 7.60
CA ALA A 134 1.10 -13.75 8.56
C ALA A 134 0.18 -13.22 9.66
N GLY A 135 -0.82 -14.01 10.04
CA GLY A 135 -1.78 -13.61 11.05
C GLY A 135 -2.37 -14.77 11.84
N ILE A 136 -2.89 -14.43 13.00
CA ILE A 136 -3.63 -15.32 13.88
C ILE A 136 -4.92 -14.64 14.31
N ASP A 137 -6.03 -15.36 14.19
CA ASP A 137 -7.34 -14.95 14.64
C ASP A 137 -7.85 -15.95 15.68
N ILE A 138 -8.33 -15.45 16.82
CA ILE A 138 -8.82 -16.24 17.94
C ILE A 138 -10.28 -15.86 18.18
N ASP A 139 -11.17 -16.83 18.03
CA ASP A 139 -12.56 -16.72 18.44
C ASP A 139 -12.61 -16.91 19.97
N VAL A 140 -12.70 -15.79 20.69
CA VAL A 140 -12.72 -15.73 22.16
C VAL A 140 -14.09 -16.17 22.70
N THR A 141 -15.15 -15.80 21.97
CA THR A 141 -16.52 -16.24 22.21
C THR A 141 -17.24 -16.40 20.87
N ARG A 142 -18.50 -16.88 20.87
CA ARG A 142 -19.34 -16.94 19.66
C ARG A 142 -19.62 -15.58 19.00
N TYR A 143 -19.30 -14.47 19.67
CA TYR A 143 -19.57 -13.11 19.22
C TYR A 143 -18.33 -12.23 19.09
N ALA A 144 -17.17 -12.69 19.57
CA ALA A 144 -15.97 -11.86 19.66
C ALA A 144 -14.77 -12.59 19.09
N ARG A 145 -14.10 -11.94 18.13
CA ARG A 145 -12.84 -12.40 17.52
C ARG A 145 -11.75 -11.36 17.72
N PHE A 146 -10.60 -11.82 18.20
CA PHE A 146 -9.39 -11.01 18.29
C PHE A 146 -8.38 -11.49 17.24
N GLY A 147 -7.75 -10.56 16.52
CA GLY A 147 -6.77 -10.86 15.48
C GLY A 147 -5.49 -10.05 15.63
N ILE A 148 -4.36 -10.68 15.33
CA ILE A 148 -3.07 -10.00 15.14
C ILE A 148 -2.50 -10.44 13.79
N ALA A 149 -2.00 -9.49 13.02
CA ALA A 149 -1.33 -9.75 11.75
C ALA A 149 -0.08 -8.90 11.58
N TYR A 150 0.87 -9.46 10.87
CA TYR A 150 2.04 -8.78 10.34
C TYR A 150 1.96 -8.78 8.82
N SER A 151 2.21 -7.63 8.19
CA SER A 151 2.31 -7.47 6.75
C SER A 151 3.64 -6.82 6.37
N GLY A 152 4.32 -7.37 5.38
CA GLY A 152 5.54 -6.84 4.80
C GLY A 152 5.43 -6.69 3.29
N GLN A 153 5.95 -5.59 2.76
CA GLN A 153 6.18 -5.39 1.34
C GLN A 153 7.67 -5.10 1.15
N LEU A 154 8.36 -5.99 0.44
CA LEU A 154 9.79 -5.93 0.27
C LEU A 154 10.12 -5.71 -1.20
N ALA A 155 10.87 -4.66 -1.48
CA ALA A 155 11.39 -4.36 -2.80
C ALA A 155 12.88 -4.00 -2.72
N GLY A 156 13.56 -3.99 -3.87
CA GLY A 156 14.99 -3.66 -3.91
C GLY A 156 15.33 -2.26 -3.38
N SER A 157 14.40 -1.29 -3.50
CA SER A 157 14.60 0.11 -3.12
C SER A 157 13.77 0.58 -1.91
N ALA A 158 12.82 -0.23 -1.43
CA ALA A 158 11.90 0.16 -0.37
C ALA A 158 11.38 -1.07 0.38
N GLN A 159 11.20 -0.95 1.69
CA GLN A 159 10.63 -1.99 2.54
C GLN A 159 9.65 -1.36 3.51
N ASP A 160 8.42 -1.87 3.51
CA ASP A 160 7.36 -1.43 4.40
C ASP A 160 6.90 -2.60 5.26
N HIS A 161 6.80 -2.37 6.57
CA HIS A 161 6.37 -3.36 7.54
C HIS A 161 5.28 -2.77 8.44
N ALA A 162 4.23 -3.54 8.70
CA ALA A 162 3.16 -3.13 9.59
C ALA A 162 2.69 -4.29 10.46
N ILE A 163 2.29 -3.97 11.69
CA ILE A 163 1.59 -4.87 12.60
C ILE A 163 0.19 -4.30 12.81
N ARG A 164 -0.82 -5.15 12.74
CA ARG A 164 -2.23 -4.79 12.92
C ARG A 164 -2.86 -5.68 13.99
N GLY A 165 -3.53 -5.03 14.95
CA GLY A 165 -4.47 -5.69 15.86
C GLY A 165 -5.92 -5.40 15.44
N SER A 166 -6.81 -6.36 15.58
CA SER A 166 -8.24 -6.21 15.29
C SER A 166 -9.10 -6.85 16.37
N LEU A 167 -10.25 -6.24 16.65
CA LEU A 167 -11.33 -6.80 17.47
C LEU A 167 -12.62 -6.72 16.67
N SER A 168 -13.25 -7.86 16.40
CA SER A 168 -14.53 -7.94 15.67
C SER A 168 -15.63 -8.45 16.59
N LEU A 169 -16.74 -7.71 16.66
CA LEU A 169 -17.93 -8.07 17.41
C LEU A 169 -19.09 -8.33 16.45
N ARG A 170 -19.79 -9.46 16.65
CA ARG A 170 -20.99 -9.84 15.89
C ARG A 170 -22.20 -9.80 16.83
N PHE A 171 -23.28 -9.18 16.37
CA PHE A 171 -24.56 -9.03 17.08
C PHE A 171 -25.70 -9.67 16.28
#